data_AF-A0A2S8ISY4-F1
#
_entry.id   AF-A0A2S8ISY4-F1
#
_cell.length_a   1.000
_cell.length_b   1.000
_cell.length_c   1.000
_cell.angle_alpha   90.00
_cell.angle_beta   90.00
_cell.angle_gamma   90.00
#
_symmetry.space_group_name_H-M   'P 1'
#
loop_
_entity.id
_entity.type
_entity.pdbx_description
1 polymer ?
#
loop_
_entity_poly.entity_id
_entity_poly.type
_entity_poly.pdbx_seq_one_letter_code
_entity_poly.pdbx_strand_id
1 'polypeptide(L)'
;MGLDAEIPGTDVFGNVQKYLREAIRIIRVATDISEDVGSTLFWYRNEPLPTFDYKTAEQLVSEGRVEDLLRYVVSLMAGADG
;
A
#
# COMPACT_ATOMS: atom_id res chain seq x y z
N MET A 1 -18.83 -34.79 11.46
CA MET A 1 -18.01 -34.69 10.24
C MET A 1 -18.36 -33.34 9.63
N GLY A 2 -17.62 -32.32 10.03
CA GLY A 2 -17.91 -30.92 9.68
C GLY A 2 -17.52 -30.68 8.23
N LEU A 3 -18.31 -29.86 7.55
CA LEU A 3 -18.00 -29.40 6.20
C LEU A 3 -17.11 -28.16 6.34
N ASP A 4 -15.82 -28.38 6.49
CA ASP A 4 -14.75 -27.41 6.21
C ASP A 4 -14.59 -27.20 4.68
N ALA A 5 -15.72 -27.06 3.99
CA ALA A 5 -15.73 -26.61 2.61
C ALA A 5 -15.42 -25.12 2.61
N GLU A 6 -14.13 -24.78 2.49
CA GLU A 6 -13.65 -23.50 1.98
C GLU A 6 -14.49 -23.16 0.75
N ILE A 7 -15.38 -22.17 0.88
CA ILE A 7 -16.26 -21.78 -0.23
C ILE A 7 -15.35 -21.11 -1.27
N PRO A 8 -15.10 -21.76 -2.43
CA PRO A 8 -14.17 -21.22 -3.41
C PRO A 8 -14.70 -19.88 -3.91
N GLY A 9 -14.00 -18.81 -3.55
CA GLY A 9 -14.36 -17.43 -3.89
C GLY A 9 -14.33 -16.46 -2.70
N THR A 10 -14.51 -16.94 -1.46
CA THR A 10 -14.43 -16.10 -0.26
C THR A 10 -13.03 -15.48 -0.09
N ASP A 11 -12.00 -16.25 -0.44
CA ASP A 11 -10.59 -15.87 -0.33
C ASP A 11 -10.22 -14.79 -1.35
N VAL A 12 -10.81 -14.84 -2.56
CA VAL A 12 -10.59 -13.83 -3.59
C VAL A 12 -11.20 -12.50 -3.18
N PHE A 13 -12.46 -12.49 -2.71
CA PHE A 13 -13.09 -11.27 -2.20
C PHE A 13 -12.35 -10.73 -0.97
N GLY A 14 -11.93 -11.61 -0.06
CA GLY A 14 -11.09 -11.24 1.09
C GLY A 14 -9.79 -10.57 0.66
N ASN A 15 -9.10 -11.12 -0.34
CA ASN A 15 -7.83 -10.58 -0.86
C ASN A 15 -8.02 -9.23 -1.58
N VAL A 16 -9.08 -9.07 -2.37
CA VAL A 16 -9.39 -7.78 -3.02
C VAL A 16 -9.74 -6.72 -1.97
N GLN A 17 -10.58 -7.06 -0.99
CA GLN A 17 -10.94 -6.14 0.09
C GLN A 17 -9.73 -5.75 0.95
N LYS A 18 -8.82 -6.69 1.21
CA LYS A 18 -7.56 -6.44 1.90
C LYS A 18 -6.68 -5.48 1.09
N TYR A 19 -6.45 -5.77 -0.19
CA TYR A 19 -5.68 -4.92 -1.09
C TYR A 19 -6.22 -3.49 -1.14
N LEU A 20 -7.53 -3.31 -1.34
CA LEU A 20 -8.15 -1.98 -1.40
C LEU A 20 -7.97 -1.20 -0.10
N ARG A 21 -8.16 -1.86 1.05
CA ARG A 21 -7.96 -1.24 2.37
C ARG A 21 -6.52 -0.79 2.56
N GLU A 22 -5.56 -1.62 2.16
CA GLU A 22 -4.13 -1.35 2.27
C GLU A 22 -3.69 -0.23 1.33
N ALA A 23 -4.15 -0.24 0.08
CA ALA A 23 -3.90 0.83 -0.89
C ALA A 23 -4.42 2.18 -0.39
N ILE A 24 -5.68 2.23 0.07
CA ILE A 24 -6.30 3.45 0.60
C ILE A 24 -5.52 3.97 1.82
N ARG A 25 -5.05 3.07 2.70
CA ARG A 25 -4.27 3.45 3.87
C ARG A 25 -2.97 4.16 3.47
N ILE A 26 -2.23 3.61 2.50
CA ILE A 26 -0.98 4.23 2.02
C ILE A 26 -1.26 5.56 1.34
N ILE A 27 -2.25 5.62 0.45
CA ILE A 27 -2.60 6.85 -0.26
C ILE A 27 -2.98 7.95 0.72
N ARG A 28 -3.77 7.63 1.77
CA ARG A 28 -4.15 8.61 2.78
C ARG A 28 -2.94 9.18 3.51
N VAL A 29 -2.07 8.32 4.03
CA VAL A 29 -0.87 8.76 4.76
C VAL A 29 0.05 9.57 3.86
N ALA A 30 0.25 9.18 2.61
CA ALA A 30 1.07 9.93 1.67
C ALA A 30 0.43 11.28 1.26
N THR A 31 -0.90 11.34 1.17
CA THR A 31 -1.62 12.60 0.88
C THR A 31 -1.51 13.58 2.03
N ASP A 32 -1.51 13.10 3.28
CA ASP A 32 -1.27 13.95 4.45
C ASP A 32 0.13 14.64 4.38
N ILE A 33 1.06 14.12 3.57
CA ILE A 33 2.42 14.66 3.38
C ILE A 33 2.50 15.59 2.16
N SER A 34 1.95 15.15 1.03
CA SER A 34 2.04 15.91 -0.22
C SER A 34 1.05 17.07 -0.30
N GLU A 35 0.00 17.03 0.53
CA GLU A 35 -1.18 17.90 0.46
C GLU A 35 -1.91 17.88 -0.91
N ASP A 36 -1.56 16.94 -1.79
CA ASP A 36 -2.12 16.82 -3.14
C ASP A 36 -2.40 15.35 -3.50
N VAL A 37 -3.68 15.04 -3.69
CA VAL A 37 -4.13 13.68 -4.03
C VAL A 37 -3.62 13.24 -5.41
N GLY A 38 -3.52 14.15 -6.38
CA GLY A 38 -3.09 13.85 -7.74
C GLY A 38 -1.62 13.43 -7.80
N SER A 39 -0.75 14.20 -7.16
CA SER A 39 0.67 13.89 -6.99
C SER A 39 0.87 12.59 -6.21
N THR A 40 0.10 12.35 -5.15
CA THR A 40 0.15 11.09 -4.40
C THR A 40 -0.23 9.89 -5.25
N LEU A 41 -1.31 9.99 -6.05
CA LEU A 41 -1.72 8.91 -6.93
C LEU A 41 -0.70 8.65 -8.05
N PHE A 42 -0.09 9.72 -8.57
CA PHE A 42 0.98 9.59 -9.55
C PHE A 42 2.19 8.85 -8.95
N TRP A 43 2.64 9.28 -7.78
CA TRP A 43 3.70 8.60 -7.03
C TRP A 43 3.37 7.12 -6.76
N TYR A 44 2.17 6.86 -6.24
CA TYR A 44 1.75 5.53 -5.83
C TYR A 44 1.86 4.50 -6.97
N ARG A 45 1.47 4.92 -8.18
CA ARG A 45 1.44 4.05 -9.36
C ARG A 45 2.74 4.03 -10.16
N ASN A 46 3.46 5.15 -10.21
CA ASN A 46 4.47 5.35 -11.25
C ASN A 46 5.89 5.56 -10.71
N GLU A 47 6.06 5.98 -9.46
CA GLU A 47 7.38 6.33 -8.96
C GLU A 47 8.10 5.10 -8.37
N PRO A 48 9.18 4.63 -9.00
CA PRO A 48 9.95 3.51 -8.48
C PRO A 48 10.75 3.94 -7.25
N LEU A 49 10.69 3.13 -6.20
CA LEU A 49 11.35 3.43 -4.93
C LEU A 49 12.70 2.69 -4.87
N PRO A 50 13.87 3.39 -4.88
CA PRO A 50 15.18 2.74 -4.92
C PRO A 50 15.43 1.79 -3.74
N THR A 51 14.92 2.13 -2.55
CA THR A 51 15.00 1.29 -1.34
C THR A 51 14.29 -0.06 -1.47
N PHE A 52 13.40 -0.19 -2.45
CA PHE A 52 12.57 -1.37 -2.69
C PHE A 52 12.83 -1.99 -4.06
N ASP A 53 14.10 -2.03 -4.48
CA ASP A 53 14.50 -2.60 -5.78
C ASP A 53 13.77 -1.94 -6.96
N TYR A 54 13.52 -0.62 -6.87
CA TYR A 54 12.80 0.17 -7.86
C TYR A 54 11.34 -0.25 -8.08
N LYS A 55 10.71 -0.91 -7.10
CA LYS A 55 9.26 -1.17 -7.13
C LYS A 55 8.46 0.09 -6.80
N THR A 56 7.26 0.19 -7.38
CA THR A 56 6.30 1.24 -7.02
C THR A 56 5.57 0.91 -5.73
N ALA A 57 4.93 1.90 -5.11
CA ALA A 57 4.11 1.69 -3.93
C ALA A 57 2.96 0.70 -4.20
N GLU A 58 2.34 0.76 -5.38
CA GLU A 58 1.31 -0.18 -5.80
C GLU A 58 1.80 -1.64 -5.84
N GLN A 59 3.00 -1.85 -6.37
CA GLN A 59 3.60 -3.19 -6.40
C GLN A 59 3.87 -3.71 -4.99
N LEU A 60 4.35 -2.86 -4.09
CA LEU A 60 4.59 -3.25 -2.69
C LEU A 60 3.30 -3.59 -1.94
N VAL A 61 2.21 -2.85 -2.15
CA VAL A 61 0.90 -3.19 -1.59
C VAL A 61 0.40 -4.51 -2.16
N SER A 62 0.54 -4.74 -3.46
CA SER A 62 0.16 -6.01 -4.11
C SER A 62 0.96 -7.21 -3.59
N GLU A 63 2.21 -6.99 -3.19
CA GLU A 63 3.08 -7.99 -2.57
C GLU A 63 2.86 -8.17 -1.06
N GLY A 64 1.92 -7.42 -0.46
CA GLY A 64 1.64 -7.47 0.97
C GLY A 64 2.71 -6.82 1.86
N ARG A 65 3.58 -5.98 1.29
CA ARG A 65 4.69 -5.29 1.99
C ARG A 65 4.28 -3.93 2.55
N VAL A 66 3.04 -3.82 3.05
CA VAL A 66 2.41 -2.55 3.43
C VAL A 66 3.10 -1.92 4.63
N GLU A 67 3.50 -2.72 5.62
CA GLU A 67 4.17 -2.24 6.83
C GLU A 67 5.56 -1.66 6.54
N ASP A 68 6.30 -2.27 5.61
CA ASP A 68 7.60 -1.76 5.16
C ASP A 68 7.43 -0.40 4.46
N LEU A 69 6.45 -0.33 3.55
CA LEU A 69 6.14 0.89 2.82
C LEU A 69 5.64 2.00 3.74
N LEU A 70 4.79 1.70 4.71
CA LEU A 70 4.32 2.67 5.69
C LEU A 70 5.48 3.28 6.49
N ARG A 71 6.43 2.44 6.92
CA ARG A 71 7.62 2.91 7.64
C ARG A 71 8.49 3.81 6.78
N TYR A 72 8.65 3.47 5.51
CA TYR A 72 9.35 4.31 4.55
C TYR A 72 8.66 5.67 4.40
N VAL A 73 7.34 5.71 4.15
CA VAL A 73 6.59 6.96 4.01
C VAL A 73 6.67 7.83 5.27
N VAL A 74 6.55 7.23 6.47
CA VAL A 74 6.69 7.96 7.74
C VAL A 74 8.12 8.48 7.95
N SER A 75 9.14 7.74 7.50
CA SER A 75 10.54 8.21 7.60
C SER A 75 10.80 9.44 6.73
N LEU A 76 10.09 9.59 5.61
CA LEU A 76 10.19 10.80 4.77
C LEU A 76 9.63 12.03 5.48
N MET A 77 8.57 11.88 6.29
CA MET A 77 8.06 12.98 7.14
C MET A 77 9.09 13.40 8.18
N ALA A 78 9.66 12.43 8.91
CA ALA A 78 10.61 12.70 9.99
C ALA A 78 11.93 13.32 9.49
N GLY A 79 12.31 13.06 8.23
CA GLY A 79 13.46 13.69 7.59
C GLY A 79 13.20 15.08 7.01
N ALA A 80 11.94 15.46 6.77
CA ALA A 80 11.56 16.78 6.27
C ALA A 80 11.46 17.84 7.39
N ASP A 81 11.23 17.40 8.63
CA ASP A 81 11.14 18.26 9.82
C ASP A 81 12.50 18.51 10.52
N GLY A 82 13.60 17.97 9.98
CA GLY A 82 14.94 17.97 10.59
C GLY A 82 15.93 18.97 10.00
#